data_AF-A0A529WX68-F1
#
_entry.id   AF-A0A529WX68-F1
#
_cell.length_a   1.000
_cell.length_b   1.000
_cell.length_c   1.000
_cell.angle_alpha   90.00
_cell.angle_beta   90.00
_cell.angle_gamma   90.00
#
_symmetry.space_group_name_H-M   'P 1'
#
loop_
_entity.id
_entity.type
_entity.pdbx_description
1 polymer ?
#
loop_
_entity_poly.entity_id
_entity_poly.type
_entity_poly.pdbx_seq_one_letter_code
_entity_poly.pdbx_strand_id
1 'polypeptide(L)' 'LIIHGDADKVAPPKDVQGLVDKLHTQKGITITQKTLPGANHFFANDAELLIHECADYLDRRLAGELADPRPKRLR' A
#
# COMPACT_ATOMS: atom_id res chain seq x y z
N LEU A 1 -1.60 -3.30 1.93
CA LEU A 1 -0.74 -2.61 0.95
C LEU A 1 -1.60 -2.18 -0.22
N ILE A 2 -1.50 -0.93 -0.65
CA ILE A 2 -2.09 -0.38 -1.87
C ILE A 2 -0.94 0.23 -2.66
N ILE A 3 -0.62 -0.36 -3.82
CA ILE A 3 0.40 0.14 -4.76
C ILE A 3 -0.29 0.56 -6.05
N HIS A 4 0.05 1.74 -6.56
CA HIS A 4 -0.45 2.27 -7.83
C HIS A 4 0.62 3.13 -8.50
N GLY A 5 0.50 3.32 -9.81
CA GLY A 5 1.37 4.23 -10.56
C GLY A 5 0.78 5.64 -10.64
N ASP A 6 1.64 6.66 -10.74
CA ASP A 6 1.20 8.06 -10.93
C ASP A 6 0.77 8.38 -12.38
N ALA A 7 1.18 7.55 -13.35
CA ALA A 7 0.84 7.66 -14.76
C ALA A 7 -0.26 6.68 -15.19
N ASP A 8 -0.97 6.09 -14.22
CA ASP A 8 -2.12 5.23 -14.46
C ASP A 8 -3.30 6.04 -15.05
N LYS A 9 -3.77 5.62 -16.23
CA LYS A 9 -4.91 6.21 -16.93
C LYS A 9 -6.21 5.41 -16.77
N VAL A 10 -6.13 4.18 -16.30
CA VAL A 10 -7.27 3.28 -16.07
C VAL A 10 -7.81 3.51 -14.66
N ALA A 11 -6.92 3.59 -13.67
CA ALA A 11 -7.22 3.95 -12.29
C ALA A 11 -6.38 5.18 -11.90
N PRO A 12 -6.85 6.41 -12.20
CA PRO A 12 -6.11 7.63 -11.91
C PRO A 12 -5.72 7.76 -10.44
N PRO A 13 -4.56 8.36 -10.12
CA PRO A 13 -4.08 8.51 -8.74
C PRO A 13 -5.08 9.22 -7.81
N LYS A 14 -5.88 10.15 -8.36
CA LYS A 14 -6.93 10.84 -7.62
C LYS A 14 -8.01 9.89 -7.08
N ASP A 15 -8.40 8.90 -7.87
CA ASP A 15 -9.43 7.94 -7.49
C ASP A 15 -8.90 6.96 -6.45
N VAL A 16 -7.64 6.54 -6.61
CA VAL A 16 -6.94 5.73 -5.61
C VAL A 16 -6.77 6.49 -4.30
N GLN A 17 -6.41 7.77 -4.35
CA GLN A 17 -6.29 8.60 -3.14
C GLN A 17 -7.63 8.71 -2.41
N GLY A 18 -8.74 8.93 -3.13
CA GLY A 18 -10.07 8.97 -2.51
C GLY A 18 -10.49 7.65 -1.84
N LEU A 19 -10.02 6.50 -2.35
CA LEU A 19 -10.19 5.20 -1.69
C LEU A 19 -9.31 5.10 -0.43
N VAL A 20 -8.04 5.46 -0.54
CA VAL A 20 -7.08 5.39 0.56
C VAL A 20 -7.52 6.27 1.74
N ASP A 21 -7.97 7.49 1.47
CA ASP A 21 -8.48 8.42 2.48
C ASP A 21 -9.64 7.80 3.26
N LYS A 22 -10.60 7.17 2.55
CA LYS A 22 -11.73 6.47 3.19
C LYS A 22 -11.26 5.31 4.06
N LEU A 23 -10.31 4.51 3.58
CA LEU A 23 -9.78 3.37 4.33
C LEU A 23 -9.00 3.81 5.58
N HIS A 24 -8.29 4.94 5.52
CA HIS A 24 -7.60 5.52 6.68
C HIS A 24 -8.54 5.98 7.79
N THR A 25 -9.81 6.27 7.49
CA THR A 25 -10.80 6.60 8.53
C THR A 25 -11.25 5.39 9.35
N GLN A 26 -11.02 4.17 8.86
CA GLN A 26 -11.46 2.95 9.52
C GLN A 26 -10.51 2.55 10.64
N LYS A 27 -11.03 2.47 11.87
CA LYS A 27 -10.25 2.07 13.04
C LYS A 27 -9.93 0.57 13.00
N GLY A 28 -8.74 0.21 13.44
CA GLY A 28 -8.32 -1.19 13.61
C GLY A 28 -7.71 -1.83 12.36
N ILE A 29 -7.50 -1.05 11.29
CA ILE A 29 -6.71 -1.47 10.13
C ILE A 29 -5.57 -0.49 9.88
N THR A 30 -4.43 -1.02 9.46
CA THR A 30 -3.28 -0.22 9.03
C THR A 30 -3.17 -0.31 7.51
N ILE A 31 -3.33 0.82 6.84
CA ILE A 31 -3.20 0.93 5.39
C ILE A 31 -1.79 1.43 5.07
N THR A 32 -1.09 0.67 4.23
CA THR A 32 0.19 1.08 3.65
C THR A 32 -0.05 1.42 2.20
N GLN A 33 0.18 2.67 1.81
CA GLN A 33 0.07 3.17 0.44
C GLN A 33 1.46 3.41 -0.14
N LYS A 34 1.66 3.05 -1.41
CA LYS A 34 2.87 3.32 -2.20
C LYS A 34 2.45 3.79 -3.59
N THR A 35 3.10 4.84 -4.08
CA THR A 35 2.91 5.36 -5.43
C THR A 35 4.22 5.21 -6.19
N LEU A 36 4.20 4.54 -7.34
CA LEU A 36 5.37 4.35 -8.19
C LEU A 36 5.42 5.45 -9.27
N PRO A 37 6.46 6.30 -9.29
CA PRO A 37 6.59 7.37 -10.28
C PRO A 37 6.79 6.82 -11.70
N GLY A 38 6.08 7.37 -12.68
CA GLY A 38 6.14 6.97 -14.09
C GLY A 38 5.42 5.66 -14.43
N ALA A 39 4.99 4.90 -13.43
CA ALA A 39 4.32 3.62 -13.65
C ALA A 39 2.90 3.82 -14.20
N ASN A 40 2.54 3.04 -15.22
CA ASN A 40 1.19 2.94 -15.73
C ASN A 40 0.41 1.79 -15.05
N HIS A 41 -0.85 1.58 -15.44
CA HIS A 41 -1.70 0.52 -14.91
C HIS A 41 -1.07 -0.90 -14.97
N PHE A 42 -0.19 -1.12 -15.93
CA PHE A 42 0.40 -2.42 -16.22
C PHE A 42 1.77 -2.61 -15.57
N PHE A 43 2.37 -1.55 -15.00
CA PHE A 43 3.72 -1.55 -14.45
C PHE A 43 4.77 -2.12 -15.45
N ALA A 44 4.58 -1.89 -16.76
CA ALA A 44 5.32 -2.61 -17.80
C ALA A 44 6.85 -2.46 -17.72
N ASN A 45 7.35 -1.33 -17.22
CA ASN A 45 8.78 -1.06 -17.01
C ASN A 45 9.21 -1.18 -15.55
N ASP A 46 8.26 -1.41 -14.63
CA ASP A 46 8.43 -1.32 -13.18
C ASP A 46 8.04 -2.63 -12.49
N ALA A 47 7.89 -3.73 -13.24
CA ALA A 47 7.41 -5.01 -12.72
C ALA A 47 8.32 -5.57 -11.62
N GLU A 48 9.65 -5.51 -11.81
CA GLU A 48 10.64 -5.92 -10.81
C GLU A 48 10.53 -5.06 -9.53
N LEU A 49 10.38 -3.74 -9.70
CA LEU A 49 10.18 -2.81 -8.58
C LEU A 49 8.89 -3.12 -7.83
N LEU A 50 7.79 -3.39 -8.54
CA LEU A 50 6.51 -3.79 -7.94
C LEU A 50 6.66 -5.07 -7.11
N ILE A 51 7.34 -6.09 -7.64
CA ILE A 51 7.56 -7.37 -6.95
C ILE A 51 8.40 -7.14 -5.70
N HIS A 52 9.48 -6.36 -5.80
CA HIS A 52 10.32 -6.00 -4.65
C HIS A 52 9.52 -5.32 -3.54
N GLU A 53 8.73 -4.30 -3.87
CA GLU A 53 7.88 -3.60 -2.89
C GLU A 53 6.84 -4.51 -2.24
N CYS A 54 6.30 -5.47 -3.00
CA CYS A 54 5.40 -6.49 -2.45
C CYS A 54 6.10 -7.45 -1.49
N ALA A 55 7.31 -7.91 -1.85
CA ALA A 55 8.12 -8.79 -1.02
C ALA A 55 8.53 -8.11 0.29
N ASP A 56 9.07 -6.89 0.21
CA ASP A 56 9.44 -6.09 1.37
C ASP A 56 8.26 -5.87 2.32
N TYR A 57 7.09 -5.57 1.78
CA TYR A 57 5.89 -5.42 2.58
C TYR A 57 5.52 -6.71 3.31
N LEU A 58 5.59 -7.85 2.61
CA LEU A 58 5.29 -9.16 3.18
C LEU A 58 6.26 -9.49 4.32
N ASP A 59 7.57 -9.30 4.11
CA ASP A 59 8.59 -9.59 5.11
C ASP A 59 8.42 -8.74 6.37
N ARG A 60 8.20 -7.44 6.21
CA ARG A 60 7.92 -6.53 7.34
C ARG A 60 6.65 -6.89 8.11
N ARG A 61 5.63 -7.39 7.39
CA ARG A 61 4.39 -7.89 8.03
C ARG A 61 4.63 -9.18 8.79
N LEU A 62 5.42 -10.10 8.26
CA LEU A 62 5.78 -11.35 8.93
C LEU A 62 6.66 -11.10 10.15
N ALA A 63 7.54 -10.10 10.11
CA ALA A 63 8.35 -9.64 11.24
C ALA A 63 7.53 -8.89 12.31
N GLY A 64 6.27 -8.54 12.04
CA GLY A 64 5.39 -7.82 12.96
C GLY A 64 5.62 -6.31 13.02
N GLU A 65 6.45 -5.73 12.15
CA GLU A 65 6.81 -4.30 12.14
C GLU A 65 5.65 -3.38 11.73
N LEU A 66 4.73 -3.93 10.94
CA LEU A 66 3.59 -3.21 10.37
C LEU A 66 2.27 -3.58 11.07
N ALA A 67 2.34 -4.27 12.22
CA ALA A 67 1.19 -4.50 13.07
C ALA A 67 0.93 -3.26 13.93
N ASP A 68 -0.32 -2.78 13.92
CA ASP A 68 -0.78 -1.76 14.86
C ASP A 68 -0.39 -2.19 16.29
N PRO A 69 0.33 -1.38 17.09
CA PRO A 69 0.63 -1.68 18.47
C PRO A 69 -0.67 -1.62 19.27
N ARG A 70 -1.53 -2.63 19.13
CA ARG A 70 -2.62 -2.83 20.07
C ARG A 70 -1.97 -2.96 21.44
N PRO A 71 -2.23 -2.05 22.39
CA PRO A 71 -1.79 -2.28 23.76
C PRO A 71 -2.40 -3.62 24.16
N LYS A 72 -1.54 -4.59 24.52
CA LYS A 72 -2.00 -5.84 25.12
C LYS A 72 -2.90 -5.42 26.27
N ARG A 73 -4.21 -5.70 26.17
CA ARG A 73 -5.13 -5.48 27.30
C ARG A 73 -4.59 -6.34 28.43
N LEU A 74 -3.89 -5.74 29.39
CA LEU A 74 -3.59 -6.37 30.67
C LEU A 74 -4.96 -6.71 31.26
N ARG A 75 -5.20 -8.01 31.45
CA ARG A 75 -6.30 -8.52 32.26
C ARG A 75 -5.95 -8.33 33.73
#